data_AF-A0A932HZW1-F1
#
_entry.id   AF-A0A932HZW1-F1
#
_cell.length_a   1.000
_cell.length_b   1.000
_cell.length_c   1.000
_cell.angle_alpha   90.00
_cell.angle_beta   90.00
_cell.angle_gamma   90.00
#
_symmetry.space_group_name_H-M   'P 1'
#
loop_
_entity.id
_entity.type
_entity.pdbx_description
1 polymer ?
#
loop_
_entity_poly.entity_id
_entity_poly.type
_entity_poly.pdbx_seq_one_letter_code
_entity_poly.pdbx_strand_id
1 'polypeptide(L)'
;MRPEGRVRRLFACAASLAALLLAGCGPLPPPPEPSRAQRIYQEGQLAIQQGNTQKALERFEAAAALAAKEGNSLGVTSSLHAIALVHIQAERWREALSYMLRVLSLDRKALEEARRAGAPQDALRLAEAKVASDLYDIARLHRRLGAPGDALRRLQEALQIDLRLGRDQGAAITHNNIGRLLLALDRLDEAEAHFKQALAIFQKREDKERALEVWNNLIFLERVRRTGKGR
;
A
#
# COMPACT_ATOMS: atom_id res chain seq x y z
N MET A 1 -9.10 60.20 -50.11
CA MET A 1 -9.88 59.59 -49.02
C MET A 1 -8.95 58.66 -48.25
N ARG A 2 -8.69 59.00 -46.99
CA ARG A 2 -7.68 58.47 -46.05
C ARG A 2 -8.24 58.71 -44.62
N PRO A 3 -7.74 58.08 -43.55
CA PRO A 3 -8.31 56.89 -42.92
C PRO A 3 -8.87 57.17 -41.52
N GLU A 4 -9.62 56.20 -40.99
CA GLU A 4 -10.00 56.13 -39.57
C GLU A 4 -8.79 55.75 -38.70
N GLY A 5 -8.60 56.46 -37.59
CA GLY A 5 -7.55 56.17 -36.62
C GLY A 5 -7.81 56.96 -35.35
N ARG A 6 -8.60 56.39 -34.43
CA ARG A 6 -8.80 56.95 -33.08
C ARG A 6 -8.18 56.01 -32.06
N VAL A 7 -6.96 56.36 -31.68
CA VAL A 7 -6.26 55.91 -30.48
C VAL A 7 -7.08 56.34 -29.26
N ARG A 8 -7.46 55.40 -28.38
CA ARG A 8 -7.39 55.62 -26.93
C ARG A 8 -7.31 54.30 -26.18
N ARG A 9 -6.34 54.32 -25.27
CA ARG A 9 -5.76 53.23 -24.50
C ARG A 9 -6.44 53.13 -23.13
N LEU A 10 -6.47 51.88 -22.63
CA LEU A 10 -6.20 51.45 -21.25
C LEU A 10 -7.28 51.60 -20.15
N PHE A 11 -7.32 50.53 -19.34
CA PHE A 11 -7.91 50.35 -18.00
C PHE A 11 -9.42 50.10 -17.89
N ALA A 12 -9.80 48.82 -17.95
CA ALA A 12 -10.72 48.19 -16.98
C ALA A 12 -10.80 46.65 -17.16
N CYS A 13 -9.66 45.96 -17.17
CA CYS A 13 -9.64 44.50 -16.88
C CYS A 13 -9.73 44.29 -15.37
N ALA A 14 -10.92 44.31 -14.79
CA ALA A 14 -11.16 43.89 -13.40
C ALA A 14 -12.62 43.54 -13.06
N ALA A 15 -13.48 43.25 -14.05
CA ALA A 15 -14.90 43.01 -13.81
C ALA A 15 -15.49 41.78 -14.52
N SER A 16 -14.67 40.78 -14.88
CA SER A 16 -15.17 39.53 -15.52
C SER A 16 -14.93 38.24 -14.72
N LEU A 17 -14.39 38.29 -13.51
CA LEU A 17 -14.25 37.09 -12.66
C LEU A 17 -15.42 36.85 -11.69
N ALA A 18 -16.29 37.84 -11.48
CA ALA A 18 -17.49 37.68 -10.66
C ALA A 18 -18.73 37.22 -11.47
N ALA A 19 -18.71 37.36 -12.80
CA ALA A 19 -19.83 36.98 -13.68
C ALA A 19 -19.77 35.50 -14.15
N LEU A 20 -18.64 34.81 -13.98
CA LEU A 20 -18.49 33.37 -14.28
C LEU A 20 -18.81 32.45 -13.09
N LEU A 21 -19.11 33.02 -11.91
CA LEU A 21 -19.51 32.27 -10.72
C LEU A 21 -21.03 32.15 -10.54
N LEU A 22 -21.84 32.69 -11.46
CA LEU A 22 -23.32 32.65 -11.41
C LEU A 22 -23.97 31.98 -12.62
N ALA A 23 -23.19 31.24 -13.42
CA ALA A 23 -23.73 30.41 -14.50
C ALA A 23 -23.72 28.93 -14.09
N GLY A 24 -24.85 28.46 -13.56
CA GLY A 24 -25.35 27.12 -13.85
C GLY A 24 -24.54 25.90 -13.36
N CYS A 25 -23.95 25.93 -12.16
CA CYS A 25 -23.67 24.66 -11.48
C CYS A 25 -25.00 24.07 -10.98
N GLY A 26 -25.64 23.26 -11.83
CA GLY A 26 -26.62 22.27 -11.34
C GLY A 26 -25.99 21.42 -10.22
N PRO A 27 -26.80 20.74 -9.39
CA PRO A 27 -26.27 19.87 -8.35
C PRO A 27 -25.19 18.97 -8.95
N LEU A 28 -24.04 18.89 -8.29
CA LEU A 28 -22.93 18.02 -8.68
C LEU A 28 -23.53 16.66 -9.07
N PRO A 29 -23.20 16.11 -10.25
CA PRO A 29 -23.71 14.80 -10.63
C PRO A 29 -23.40 13.83 -9.48
N PRO A 30 -24.38 12.98 -9.08
CA PRO A 30 -24.13 12.02 -8.02
C PRO A 30 -22.88 11.22 -8.38
N PRO A 31 -22.07 10.83 -7.38
CA PRO A 31 -20.86 10.05 -7.64
C PRO A 31 -21.21 8.85 -8.51
N PRO A 32 -20.35 8.48 -9.49
CA PRO A 32 -20.65 7.40 -10.42
C PRO A 32 -21.03 6.14 -9.64
N GLU A 33 -22.17 5.55 -10.01
CA GLU A 33 -22.68 4.36 -9.35
C GLU A 33 -21.60 3.27 -9.30
N PRO A 34 -21.32 2.69 -8.12
CA PRO A 34 -20.31 1.65 -7.99
C PRO A 34 -20.63 0.50 -8.95
N SER A 35 -19.59 -0.02 -9.61
CA SER A 35 -19.74 -1.18 -10.49
C SER A 35 -20.44 -2.33 -9.76
N ARG A 36 -21.06 -3.24 -10.50
CA ARG A 36 -21.76 -4.36 -9.87
C ARG A 36 -20.79 -5.19 -8.99
N ALA A 37 -19.55 -5.37 -9.42
CA ALA A 37 -18.50 -5.98 -8.60
C ALA A 37 -18.21 -5.17 -7.31
N GLN A 38 -18.12 -3.84 -7.42
CA GLN A 38 -17.86 -2.96 -6.28
C GLN A 38 -19.00 -2.99 -5.24
N ARG A 39 -20.26 -3.07 -5.68
CA ARG A 39 -21.40 -3.22 -4.78
C ARG A 39 -21.35 -4.53 -3.99
N ILE A 40 -21.04 -5.64 -4.68
CA ILE A 40 -20.87 -6.94 -4.02
C ILE A 40 -19.70 -6.90 -3.03
N TYR A 41 -18.60 -6.22 -3.38
CA TYR A 41 -17.48 -6.01 -2.46
C TYR A 41 -17.91 -5.25 -1.20
N GLN A 42 -18.71 -4.20 -1.34
CA GLN A 42 -19.26 -3.44 -0.20
C GLN A 42 -20.19 -4.30 0.68
N GLU A 43 -21.00 -5.20 0.10
CA GLU A 43 -21.78 -6.17 0.87
C GLU A 43 -20.88 -7.08 1.73
N GLY A 44 -19.71 -7.46 1.21
CA GLY A 44 -18.71 -8.22 1.96
C GLY A 44 -18.14 -7.45 3.14
N GLN A 45 -17.82 -6.16 2.95
CA GLN A 45 -17.37 -5.29 4.03
C GLN A 45 -18.44 -5.12 5.12
N LEU A 46 -19.70 -4.95 4.73
CA LEU A 46 -20.82 -4.87 5.66
C LEU A 46 -21.00 -6.18 6.44
N ALA A 47 -20.84 -7.33 5.78
CA ALA A 47 -20.91 -8.63 6.45
C ALA A 47 -19.80 -8.79 7.51
N ILE A 48 -18.59 -8.26 7.27
CA ILE A 48 -17.53 -8.20 8.29
C ILE A 48 -17.94 -7.35 9.49
N GLN A 49 -18.52 -6.17 9.26
CA GLN A 49 -19.00 -5.31 10.35
C GLN A 49 -20.09 -5.98 11.19
N GLN A 50 -20.89 -6.85 10.56
CA GLN A 50 -21.92 -7.65 11.21
C GLN A 50 -21.37 -8.90 11.91
N GLY A 51 -20.06 -9.16 11.83
CA GLY A 51 -19.43 -10.38 12.36
C GLY A 51 -19.75 -11.64 11.57
N ASN A 52 -20.38 -11.52 10.40
CA ASN A 52 -20.71 -12.66 9.54
C ASN A 52 -19.58 -12.95 8.55
N THR A 53 -18.54 -13.61 9.06
CA THR A 53 -17.33 -13.94 8.31
C THR A 53 -17.60 -14.82 7.09
N GLN A 54 -18.50 -15.79 7.20
CA GLN A 54 -18.83 -16.70 6.10
C GLN A 54 -19.48 -15.95 4.94
N LYS A 55 -20.50 -15.12 5.24
CA LYS A 55 -21.15 -14.28 4.23
C LYS A 55 -20.14 -13.30 3.61
N ALA A 56 -19.24 -12.74 4.39
CA ALA A 56 -18.20 -11.85 3.86
C ALA A 56 -17.31 -12.53 2.82
N LEU A 57 -16.83 -13.76 3.11
CA LEU A 57 -16.03 -14.54 2.16
C LEU A 57 -16.81 -14.80 0.87
N GLU A 58 -18.06 -15.26 0.95
CA GLU A 58 -18.91 -15.48 -0.22
C GLU A 58 -19.10 -14.22 -1.07
N ARG A 59 -19.33 -13.07 -0.43
CA ARG A 59 -19.45 -11.78 -1.13
C ARG A 59 -18.13 -11.39 -1.81
N PHE A 60 -17.00 -11.47 -1.12
CA PHE A 60 -15.71 -11.13 -1.73
C PHE A 60 -15.34 -12.08 -2.87
N GLU A 61 -15.64 -13.37 -2.77
CA GLU A 61 -15.42 -14.34 -3.87
C GLU A 61 -16.30 -14.02 -5.08
N ALA A 62 -17.58 -13.70 -4.85
CA ALA A 62 -18.49 -13.27 -5.90
C ALA A 62 -18.04 -11.95 -6.56
N ALA A 63 -17.54 -11.00 -5.77
CA ALA A 63 -16.99 -9.74 -6.28
C ALA A 63 -15.74 -9.99 -7.13
N ALA A 64 -14.83 -10.86 -6.69
CA ALA A 64 -13.65 -11.25 -7.45
C ALA A 64 -14.02 -11.93 -8.77
N ALA A 65 -14.97 -12.86 -8.76
CA ALA A 65 -15.42 -13.57 -9.95
C ALA A 65 -16.07 -12.63 -10.97
N LEU A 66 -16.86 -11.66 -10.51
CA LEU A 66 -17.47 -10.67 -11.39
C LEU A 66 -16.44 -9.68 -11.95
N ALA A 67 -15.55 -9.16 -11.10
CA ALA A 67 -14.47 -8.28 -11.53
C ALA A 67 -13.58 -8.95 -12.58
N ALA A 68 -13.31 -10.25 -12.45
CA ALA A 68 -12.56 -11.02 -13.44
C ALA A 68 -13.29 -11.09 -14.79
N LYS A 69 -14.62 -11.29 -14.81
CA LYS A 69 -15.43 -11.27 -16.04
C LYS A 69 -15.46 -9.90 -16.70
N GLU A 70 -15.40 -8.84 -15.91
CA GLU A 70 -15.37 -7.45 -16.36
C GLU A 70 -13.96 -7.00 -16.81
N GLY A 71 -12.92 -7.84 -16.66
CA GLY A 71 -11.53 -7.47 -16.94
C GLY A 71 -10.94 -6.48 -15.93
N ASN A 72 -11.60 -6.27 -14.79
CA ASN A 72 -11.19 -5.35 -13.75
C ASN A 72 -10.18 -6.00 -12.78
N SER A 73 -8.90 -5.97 -13.16
CA SER A 73 -7.81 -6.55 -12.35
C SER A 73 -7.75 -5.98 -10.92
N LEU A 74 -7.97 -4.67 -10.75
CA LEU A 74 -7.98 -4.02 -9.44
C LEU A 74 -9.10 -4.57 -8.54
N GLY A 75 -10.30 -4.75 -9.09
CA GLY A 75 -11.42 -5.34 -8.35
C GLY A 75 -11.14 -6.79 -7.91
N VAL A 76 -10.43 -7.55 -8.74
CA VAL A 76 -9.98 -8.91 -8.39
C VAL A 76 -8.97 -8.85 -7.24
N THR A 77 -7.91 -8.05 -7.34
CA THR A 77 -6.86 -8.00 -6.31
C THR A 77 -7.37 -7.43 -4.99
N SER A 78 -8.24 -6.42 -5.01
CA SER A 78 -8.89 -5.90 -3.80
C SER A 78 -9.75 -6.95 -3.10
N SER A 79 -10.53 -7.74 -3.86
CA SER A 79 -11.39 -8.78 -3.30
C SER A 79 -10.57 -9.94 -2.71
N LEU A 80 -9.52 -10.38 -3.41
CA LEU A 80 -8.63 -11.43 -2.91
C LEU A 80 -7.84 -10.98 -1.67
N HIS A 81 -7.41 -9.71 -1.62
CA HIS A 81 -6.76 -9.15 -0.44
C HIS A 81 -7.74 -9.10 0.74
N ALA A 82 -8.99 -8.68 0.54
CA ALA A 82 -10.01 -8.71 1.58
C ALA A 82 -10.23 -10.13 2.14
N ILE A 83 -10.31 -11.14 1.27
CA ILE A 83 -10.38 -12.55 1.68
C ILE A 83 -9.15 -12.94 2.51
N ALA A 84 -7.94 -12.56 2.10
CA ALA A 84 -6.73 -12.84 2.86
C ALA A 84 -6.77 -12.22 4.27
N LEU A 85 -7.28 -11.00 4.41
CA LEU A 85 -7.45 -10.34 5.71
C LEU A 85 -8.44 -11.08 6.61
N VAL A 86 -9.52 -11.63 6.04
CA VAL A 86 -10.47 -12.47 6.77
C VAL A 86 -9.78 -13.74 7.29
N HIS A 87 -8.98 -14.41 6.46
CA HIS A 87 -8.21 -15.57 6.89
C HIS A 87 -7.15 -15.23 7.94
N ILE A 88 -6.52 -14.05 7.86
CA ILE A 88 -5.60 -13.53 8.89
C ILE A 88 -6.31 -13.38 10.24
N GLN A 89 -7.52 -12.82 10.26
CA GLN A 89 -8.32 -12.67 11.49
C GLN A 89 -8.71 -14.02 12.09
N ALA A 90 -8.94 -15.03 11.24
CA ALA A 90 -9.22 -16.40 11.65
C ALA A 90 -7.95 -17.23 11.96
N GLU A 91 -6.77 -16.61 11.97
CA GLU A 91 -5.46 -17.27 12.13
C GLU A 91 -5.17 -18.40 11.13
N ARG A 92 -5.85 -18.37 9.98
CA ARG A 92 -5.68 -19.29 8.86
C ARG A 92 -4.57 -18.79 7.94
N TRP A 93 -3.33 -18.84 8.44
CA TRP A 93 -2.16 -18.22 7.81
C TRP A 93 -1.81 -18.80 6.44
N ARG A 94 -2.03 -20.10 6.22
CA ARG A 94 -1.71 -20.78 4.95
C ARG A 94 -2.66 -20.34 3.84
N GLU A 95 -3.94 -20.26 4.14
CA GLU A 95 -4.99 -19.79 3.24
C GLU A 95 -4.76 -18.32 2.90
N ALA A 96 -4.53 -17.48 3.91
CA ALA A 96 -4.18 -16.07 3.69
C ALA A 96 -2.96 -15.92 2.77
N LEU A 97 -1.91 -16.72 2.98
CA LEU A 97 -0.72 -16.70 2.12
C LEU A 97 -1.04 -17.09 0.68
N SER A 98 -1.88 -18.11 0.47
CA SER A 98 -2.32 -18.51 -0.86
C SER A 98 -3.01 -17.36 -1.61
N TYR A 99 -3.95 -16.66 -0.95
CA TYR A 99 -4.62 -15.51 -1.55
C TYR A 99 -3.65 -14.34 -1.81
N MET A 100 -2.76 -14.02 -0.87
CA MET A 100 -1.77 -12.95 -1.07
C MET A 100 -0.77 -13.24 -2.20
N LEU A 101 -0.35 -14.50 -2.37
CA LEU A 101 0.51 -14.88 -3.50
C LEU A 101 -0.22 -14.70 -4.85
N ARG A 102 -1.53 -14.97 -4.89
CA ARG A 102 -2.36 -14.69 -6.09
C ARG A 102 -2.46 -13.19 -6.36
N VAL A 103 -2.65 -12.37 -5.32
CA VAL A 103 -2.64 -10.91 -5.42
C VAL A 103 -1.31 -10.43 -6.03
N LEU A 104 -0.18 -10.78 -5.42
CA LEU A 104 1.15 -10.40 -5.90
C LEU A 104 1.38 -10.81 -7.36
N SER A 105 0.94 -12.02 -7.75
CA SER A 105 1.07 -12.50 -9.13
C SER A 105 0.28 -11.63 -10.12
N LEU A 106 -0.94 -11.22 -9.76
CA LEU A 106 -1.79 -10.38 -10.61
C LEU A 106 -1.24 -8.96 -10.72
N ASP A 107 -0.79 -8.37 -9.61
CA ASP A 107 -0.24 -7.01 -9.62
C ASP A 107 1.09 -6.90 -10.37
N ARG A 108 1.96 -7.92 -10.27
CA ARG A 108 3.17 -7.99 -11.10
C ARG A 108 2.84 -8.10 -12.58
N LYS A 109 1.89 -8.96 -12.95
CA LYS A 109 1.45 -9.09 -14.34
C LYS A 109 0.87 -7.77 -14.87
N ALA A 110 0.01 -7.12 -14.10
CA ALA A 110 -0.56 -5.82 -14.46
C ALA A 110 0.51 -4.73 -14.60
N LEU A 111 1.52 -4.71 -13.72
CA LEU A 111 2.67 -3.82 -13.83
C LEU A 111 3.48 -4.06 -15.11
N GLU A 112 3.76 -5.31 -15.46
CA GLU A 112 4.47 -5.66 -16.69
C GLU A 112 3.68 -5.25 -17.95
N GLU A 113 2.38 -5.50 -17.96
CA GLU A 113 1.48 -5.07 -19.05
C GLU A 113 1.46 -3.55 -19.17
N ALA A 114 1.34 -2.82 -18.05
CA ALA A 114 1.38 -1.37 -18.03
C ALA A 114 2.73 -0.82 -18.55
N ARG A 115 3.86 -1.45 -18.20
CA ARG A 115 5.18 -1.07 -18.73
C ARG A 115 5.25 -1.27 -20.25
N ARG A 116 4.76 -2.41 -20.75
CA ARG A 116 4.73 -2.71 -22.19
C ARG A 116 3.84 -1.75 -22.97
N ALA A 117 2.73 -1.34 -22.36
CA ALA A 117 1.79 -0.37 -22.94
C ALA A 117 2.31 1.08 -22.88
N GLY A 118 3.48 1.33 -22.30
CA GLY A 118 4.03 2.69 -22.16
C GLY A 118 3.25 3.55 -21.17
N ALA A 119 2.68 2.95 -20.12
CA ALA A 119 1.93 3.69 -19.12
C ALA A 119 2.78 4.82 -18.49
N PRO A 120 2.15 5.93 -18.07
CA PRO A 120 2.86 7.04 -17.45
C PRO A 120 3.69 6.60 -16.25
N GLN A 121 4.87 7.20 -16.08
CA GLN A 121 5.80 6.83 -15.01
C GLN A 121 5.14 6.86 -13.63
N ASP A 122 4.26 7.82 -13.36
CA ASP A 122 3.56 7.93 -12.08
C ASP A 122 2.65 6.74 -11.81
N ALA A 123 1.94 6.24 -12.84
CA ALA A 123 1.12 5.04 -12.72
C ALA A 123 1.98 3.80 -12.45
N LEU A 124 3.14 3.68 -13.11
CA LEU A 124 4.09 2.61 -12.85
C LEU A 124 4.64 2.66 -11.42
N ARG A 125 4.98 3.85 -10.91
CA ARG A 125 5.44 4.03 -9.53
C ARG A 125 4.37 3.60 -8.51
N LEU A 126 3.09 3.90 -8.76
CA LEU A 126 1.99 3.47 -7.91
C LEU A 126 1.81 1.94 -7.93
N ALA A 127 1.92 1.31 -9.09
CA ALA A 127 1.84 -0.15 -9.21
C ALA A 127 3.05 -0.85 -8.54
N GLU A 128 4.25 -0.31 -8.68
CA GLU A 128 5.44 -0.82 -7.96
C GLU A 128 5.31 -0.68 -6.45
N ALA A 129 4.81 0.47 -5.98
CA ALA A 129 4.49 0.70 -4.58
C ALA A 129 3.47 -0.32 -4.03
N LYS A 130 2.50 -0.72 -4.85
CA LYS A 130 1.54 -1.76 -4.49
C LYS A 130 2.24 -3.11 -4.33
N VAL A 131 3.09 -3.51 -5.28
CA VAL A 131 3.90 -4.74 -5.19
C VAL A 131 4.75 -4.78 -3.92
N ALA A 132 5.36 -3.66 -3.52
CA ALA A 132 6.11 -3.57 -2.27
C ALA A 132 5.23 -3.85 -1.03
N SER A 133 3.99 -3.34 -1.05
CA SER A 133 3.01 -3.56 0.02
C SER A 133 2.56 -5.03 0.07
N ASP A 134 2.31 -5.64 -1.09
CA ASP A 134 1.92 -7.05 -1.19
C ASP A 134 3.05 -7.97 -0.66
N LEU A 135 4.31 -7.68 -1.02
CA LEU A 135 5.49 -8.39 -0.52
C LEU A 135 5.64 -8.28 1.01
N TYR A 136 5.37 -7.10 1.56
CA TYR A 136 5.39 -6.87 3.01
C TYR A 136 4.36 -7.74 3.74
N ASP A 137 3.12 -7.80 3.25
CA ASP A 137 2.09 -8.63 3.87
C ASP A 137 2.38 -10.13 3.74
N ILE A 138 2.90 -10.56 2.59
CA ILE A 138 3.39 -11.94 2.40
C ILE A 138 4.51 -12.28 3.39
N ALA A 139 5.44 -11.36 3.64
CA ALA A 139 6.50 -11.59 4.61
C ALA A 139 5.98 -11.77 6.03
N ARG A 140 4.96 -10.98 6.43
CA ARG A 140 4.29 -11.13 7.73
C ARG A 140 3.66 -12.51 7.89
N LEU A 141 3.07 -13.04 6.81
CA LEU A 141 2.48 -14.38 6.77
C LEU A 141 3.54 -15.48 6.87
N HIS A 142 4.64 -15.38 6.12
CA HIS A 142 5.77 -16.30 6.25
C HIS A 142 6.36 -16.33 7.67
N ARG A 143 6.46 -15.17 8.33
CA ARG A 143 6.90 -15.11 9.73
C ARG A 143 5.95 -15.86 10.66
N ARG A 144 4.63 -15.73 10.48
CA ARG A 144 3.62 -16.47 11.26
C ARG A 144 3.68 -17.98 11.03
N LEU A 145 4.05 -18.39 9.82
CA LEU A 145 4.20 -19.79 9.43
C LEU A 145 5.55 -20.41 9.82
N GLY A 146 6.42 -19.68 10.53
CA GLY A 146 7.74 -20.20 10.91
C GLY A 146 8.73 -20.30 9.75
N ALA A 147 8.53 -19.52 8.69
CA ALA A 147 9.41 -19.45 7.51
C ALA A 147 10.18 -18.11 7.44
N PRO A 148 11.07 -17.81 8.41
CA PRO A 148 11.74 -16.50 8.49
C PRO A 148 12.67 -16.23 7.31
N GLY A 149 13.25 -17.26 6.68
CA GLY A 149 14.06 -17.10 5.47
C GLY A 149 13.26 -16.60 4.27
N ASP A 150 12.02 -17.09 4.10
CA ASP A 150 11.12 -16.60 3.05
C ASP A 150 10.65 -15.18 3.34
N ALA A 151 10.31 -14.90 4.60
CA ALA A 151 9.94 -13.56 5.06
C ALA A 151 11.06 -12.55 4.77
N LEU A 152 12.31 -12.90 5.06
CA LEU A 152 13.47 -12.04 4.81
C LEU A 152 13.64 -11.73 3.33
N ARG A 153 13.55 -12.73 2.44
CA ARG A 153 13.64 -12.52 0.98
C ARG A 153 12.56 -11.55 0.48
N ARG A 154 11.33 -11.69 0.95
CA ARG A 154 10.20 -10.83 0.56
C ARG A 154 10.37 -9.39 1.07
N LEU A 155 10.82 -9.20 2.31
CA LEU A 155 11.10 -7.86 2.84
C LEU A 155 12.29 -7.19 2.14
N GLN A 156 13.34 -7.94 1.79
CA GLN A 156 14.47 -7.39 1.02
C GLN A 156 14.02 -6.89 -0.34
N GLU A 157 13.15 -7.64 -1.03
CA GLU A 157 12.58 -7.21 -2.29
C GLU A 157 11.70 -5.95 -2.13
N ALA A 158 10.81 -5.92 -1.13
CA ALA A 158 9.99 -4.75 -0.83
C ALA A 158 10.84 -3.50 -0.53
N LEU A 159 11.90 -3.67 0.25
CA LEU A 159 12.83 -2.60 0.62
C LEU A 159 13.52 -2.01 -0.62
N GLN A 160 13.99 -2.85 -1.55
CA GLN A 160 14.62 -2.37 -2.78
C GLN A 160 13.66 -1.51 -3.61
N ILE A 161 12.38 -1.89 -3.67
CA ILE A 161 11.35 -1.11 -4.36
C ILE A 161 11.12 0.21 -3.63
N ASP A 162 10.88 0.19 -2.33
CA ASP A 162 10.61 1.40 -1.55
C ASP A 162 11.76 2.41 -1.62
N LEU A 163 13.02 1.95 -1.51
CA LEU A 163 14.20 2.81 -1.65
C LEU A 163 14.29 3.44 -3.04
N ARG A 164 14.10 2.66 -4.10
CA ARG A 164 14.11 3.16 -5.50
C ARG A 164 12.98 4.17 -5.75
N LEU A 165 11.84 4.00 -5.09
CA LEU A 165 10.69 4.89 -5.22
C LEU A 165 10.77 6.12 -4.30
N GLY A 166 11.74 6.19 -3.38
CA GLY A 166 11.81 7.25 -2.36
C GLY A 166 10.70 7.16 -1.32
N ARG A 167 10.17 5.95 -1.07
CA ARG A 167 9.10 5.69 -0.09
C ARG A 167 9.71 5.47 1.29
N ASP A 168 10.27 6.54 1.86
CA ASP A 168 10.97 6.54 3.14
C ASP A 168 10.19 5.84 4.27
N GLN A 169 8.89 6.11 4.38
CA GLN A 169 8.06 5.46 5.40
C GLN A 169 7.96 3.94 5.22
N GLY A 170 7.80 3.47 3.98
CA GLY A 170 7.77 2.04 3.65
C GLY A 170 9.13 1.38 3.92
N ALA A 171 10.21 2.04 3.51
CA ALA A 171 11.58 1.59 3.75
C ALA A 171 11.89 1.46 5.25
N ALA A 172 11.49 2.44 6.07
CA ALA A 172 11.70 2.42 7.52
C ALA A 172 10.93 1.29 8.22
N ILE A 173 9.65 1.11 7.86
CA ILE A 173 8.83 0.00 8.36
C ILE A 173 9.45 -1.35 7.97
N THR A 174 9.91 -1.48 6.72
CA THR A 174 10.53 -2.70 6.22
C THR A 174 11.86 -3.00 6.93
N HIS A 175 12.71 -2.00 7.13
CA HIS A 175 13.93 -2.11 7.92
C HIS A 175 13.66 -2.58 9.36
N ASN A 176 12.69 -1.98 10.05
CA ASN A 176 12.32 -2.41 11.41
C ASN A 176 11.89 -3.89 11.43
N ASN A 177 11.11 -4.33 10.44
CA ASN A 177 10.66 -5.73 10.37
C ASN A 177 11.78 -6.72 10.02
N ILE A 178 12.72 -6.34 9.15
CA ILE A 178 13.94 -7.12 8.90
C ILE A 178 14.75 -7.24 10.18
N GLY A 179 14.97 -6.13 10.90
CA GLY A 179 15.69 -6.13 12.17
C GLY A 179 15.07 -7.08 13.20
N ARG A 180 13.74 -7.08 13.34
CA ARG A 180 13.02 -8.01 14.23
C ARG A 180 13.19 -9.47 13.83
N LEU A 181 13.19 -9.78 12.53
CA LEU A 181 13.42 -11.14 12.04
C LEU A 181 14.85 -11.60 12.31
N LEU A 182 15.84 -10.75 12.03
CA LEU A 182 17.25 -11.05 12.27
C LEU A 182 17.55 -11.24 13.75
N LEU A 183 16.93 -10.43 14.61
CA LEU A 183 17.01 -10.58 16.06
C LEU A 183 16.47 -11.95 16.52
N ALA A 184 15.34 -12.40 15.97
CA ALA A 184 14.79 -13.72 16.27
C ALA A 184 15.66 -14.88 15.73
N LEU A 185 16.55 -14.59 14.77
CA LEU A 185 17.54 -15.52 14.22
C LEU A 185 18.92 -15.39 14.88
N ASP A 186 19.03 -14.64 15.99
CA ASP A 186 20.28 -14.35 16.71
C ASP A 186 21.37 -13.63 15.88
N ARG A 187 20.96 -12.99 14.77
CA ARG A 187 21.85 -12.20 13.90
C ARG A 187 21.89 -10.75 14.38
N LEU A 188 22.43 -10.55 15.59
CA LEU A 188 22.29 -9.30 16.34
C LEU A 188 22.89 -8.07 15.62
N ASP A 189 24.08 -8.21 15.02
CA ASP A 189 24.76 -7.07 14.39
C ASP A 189 24.02 -6.58 13.13
N GLU A 190 23.48 -7.50 12.35
CA GLU A 190 22.66 -7.16 11.18
C GLU A 190 21.30 -6.59 11.60
N ALA A 191 20.70 -7.12 12.67
CA ALA A 191 19.48 -6.58 13.22
C ALA A 191 19.66 -5.12 13.68
N GLU A 192 20.74 -4.82 14.38
CA GLU A 192 21.08 -3.48 14.84
C GLU A 192 21.26 -2.50 13.67
N ALA A 193 21.97 -2.92 12.62
CA ALA A 193 22.15 -2.09 11.42
C ALA A 193 20.80 -1.71 10.80
N HIS A 194 19.88 -2.66 10.67
CA HIS A 194 18.54 -2.39 10.14
C HIS A 194 17.69 -1.51 11.07
N PHE A 195 17.75 -1.71 12.39
CA PHE A 195 17.07 -0.82 13.32
C PHE A 195 17.61 0.61 13.26
N LYS A 196 18.92 0.81 13.13
CA LYS A 196 19.52 2.15 12.98
C LYS A 196 19.04 2.85 11.71
N GLN A 197 18.93 2.12 10.59
CA GLN A 197 18.37 2.68 9.35
C GLN A 197 16.90 3.09 9.52
N ALA A 198 16.07 2.23 10.12
CA ALA A 198 14.67 2.55 10.41
C ALA A 198 14.53 3.80 11.31
N LEU A 199 15.33 3.85 12.38
CA LEU A 199 15.32 4.96 13.34
C LEU A 199 15.70 6.28 12.69
N ALA A 200 16.79 6.31 11.90
CA ALA A 200 17.23 7.51 11.21
C ALA A 200 16.16 8.08 10.28
N ILE A 201 15.45 7.21 9.56
CA ILE A 201 14.35 7.64 8.66
C ILE A 201 13.16 8.17 9.48
N PHE A 202 12.71 7.46 10.52
CA PHE A 202 11.61 7.94 11.35
C PHE A 202 11.92 9.26 12.07
N GLN A 203 13.16 9.46 12.52
CA GLN A 203 13.61 10.73 13.10
C GLN A 203 13.58 11.86 12.07
N LYS A 204 14.10 11.64 10.86
CA LYS A 204 14.05 12.63 9.76
C LYS A 204 12.60 13.02 9.40
N ARG A 205 11.66 12.11 9.57
CA ARG A 205 10.23 12.32 9.32
C ARG A 205 9.46 12.84 10.53
N GLU A 206 10.14 13.07 11.66
CA GLU A 206 9.53 13.46 12.94
C GLU A 206 8.45 12.50 13.46
N ASP A 207 8.51 11.23 13.04
CA ASP A 207 7.60 10.16 13.48
C ASP A 207 8.07 9.60 14.82
N LYS A 208 7.73 10.32 15.90
CA LYS A 208 8.17 10.01 17.27
C LYS A 208 7.66 8.65 17.76
N GLU A 209 6.44 8.27 17.39
CA GLU A 209 5.83 7.02 17.81
C GLU A 209 6.59 5.81 17.23
N ARG A 210 6.83 5.80 15.91
CA ARG A 210 7.59 4.72 15.29
C ARG A 210 9.07 4.75 15.67
N ALA A 211 9.66 5.92 15.86
CA ALA A 211 11.02 6.03 16.37
C ALA A 211 11.16 5.38 17.77
N LEU A 212 10.17 5.58 18.65
CA LEU A 212 10.14 4.94 19.97
C LEU A 212 10.02 3.40 19.87
N GLU A 213 9.20 2.88 18.96
CA GLU A 213 9.11 1.43 18.71
C GLU A 213 10.48 0.85 18.33
N VAL A 214 11.19 1.50 17.40
CA VAL A 214 12.52 1.06 16.97
C VAL A 214 13.55 1.17 18.10
N TRP A 215 13.48 2.22 18.91
CA TRP A 215 14.31 2.37 20.10
C TRP A 215 14.12 1.23 21.09
N ASN A 216 12.88 0.82 21.35
CA ASN A 216 12.58 -0.31 22.23
C ASN A 216 13.19 -1.62 21.69
N ASN A 217 13.16 -1.83 20.37
CA ASN A 217 13.79 -2.98 19.73
C ASN A 217 15.32 -2.97 19.90
N LEU A 218 15.97 -1.81 19.79
CA LEU A 218 17.41 -1.65 20.05
C LEU A 218 17.78 -1.93 21.52
N ILE A 219 16.99 -1.41 22.47
CA ILE A 219 17.21 -1.67 23.90
C ILE A 219 17.08 -3.16 24.20
N PHE A 220 16.08 -3.82 23.63
CA PHE A 220 15.88 -5.25 23.79
C PHE A 220 17.04 -6.06 23.18
N LEU A 221 17.51 -5.68 21.97
CA LEU A 221 18.67 -6.28 21.33
C LEU A 221 19.93 -6.18 22.20
N GLU A 222 20.21 -5.02 22.78
CA GLU A 222 21.37 -4.82 23.67
C GLU A 222 21.29 -5.69 24.93
N ARG A 223 20.08 -5.85 25.49
CA ARG A 223 19.87 -6.75 26.62
C ARG A 223 20.20 -8.20 26.24
N VAL A 224 19.70 -8.67 25.11
CA VAL A 224 19.98 -10.02 24.59
C VAL A 224 21.49 -10.22 24.39
N ARG A 225 22.14 -9.26 23.73
CA ARG A 225 23.59 -9.28 23.45
C ARG A 225 24.43 -9.39 24.74
N ARG A 226 24.06 -8.66 25.79
CA ARG A 226 24.77 -8.71 27.09
C ARG A 226 24.56 -10.05 27.80
N THR A 227 23.34 -10.59 27.78
CA THR A 227 23.04 -11.89 28.40
C THR A 227 23.64 -13.08 27.64
N GLY A 228 23.82 -12.97 26.32
CA GLY A 228 24.44 -14.01 25.50
C GLY A 228 25.96 -14.11 25.65
N LYS A 229 26.65 -12.99 25.92
CA LYS A 229 28.11 -12.95 26.15
C LYS A 229 28.55 -13.54 27.50
N GLY A 230 27.62 -13.91 28.37
CA GLY A 230 27.90 -14.48 29.70
C GLY A 230 27.70 -15.99 29.81
N ARG A 231 27.53 -16.71 28.68
CA ARG A 231 27.43 -18.17 28.62
C ARG A 231 28.67 -18.78 27.98
#